data_AF-A0A9X9F2M3-F1
#
_entry.id   AF-A0A9X9F2M3-F1
#
_cell.length_a   1.000
_cell.length_b   1.000
_cell.length_c   1.000
_cell.angle_alpha   90.00
_cell.angle_beta   90.00
_cell.angle_gamma   90.00
#
_symmetry.space_group_name_H-M   'P 1'
#
loop_
_entity.id
_entity.type
_entity.pdbx_description
1 polymer ?
#
loop_
_entity_poly.entity_id
_entity_poly.type
_entity_poly.pdbx_seq_one_letter_code
_entity_poly.pdbx_strand_id
1 'polypeptide(L)' 'VIECTHGEIIRHVIVHEIHHIGQLSIWAREIGKEPVSANLRGRGLFDN' A
#
# COMPACT_ATOMS: atom_id res chain seq x y z
N VAL A 1 -17.02 20.10 8.93
CA VAL A 1 -16.61 18.69 8.92
C VAL A 1 -16.71 18.24 7.48
N ILE A 2 -15.68 17.59 6.93
CA ILE A 2 -15.80 17.02 5.59
C ILE A 2 -16.65 15.76 5.74
N GLU A 3 -17.84 15.74 5.14
CA GLU A 3 -18.64 14.53 5.04
C GLU A 3 -18.14 13.72 3.85
N CYS A 4 -17.62 12.52 4.14
CA CYS A 4 -17.19 11.56 3.14
C CYS A 4 -18.11 10.35 3.20
N THR A 5 -18.45 9.79 2.06
CA THR A 5 -19.09 8.47 2.00
C THR A 5 -18.12 7.39 2.48
N HIS A 6 -18.64 6.29 3.02
CA HIS A 6 -17.82 5.13 3.39
C HIS A 6 -16.91 4.65 2.25
N GLY A 7 -17.42 4.70 1.01
CA GLY A 7 -16.65 4.30 -0.17
C GLY A 7 -15.47 5.23 -0.47
N GLU A 8 -15.62 6.54 -0.26
CA GLU A 8 -14.53 7.51 -0.45
C GLU A 8 -13.42 7.30 0.57
N ILE A 9 -13.77 7.02 1.83
CA ILE A 9 -12.81 6.72 2.89
C ILE A 9 -12.01 5.46 2.53
N ILE A 10 -12.68 4.38 2.14
CA ILE A 10 -12.00 3.11 1.82
C ILE A 10 -11.04 3.29 0.63
N ARG A 11 -11.47 3.97 -0.45
CA ARG A 11 -10.60 4.23 -1.61
C ARG A 11 -9.42 5.12 -1.25
N HIS A 12 -9.64 6.15 -0.43
CA HIS A 12 -8.58 7.03 0.03
C HIS A 12 -7.52 6.24 0.82
N VAL A 13 -7.94 5.41 1.76
CA VAL A 13 -7.03 4.58 2.57
C VAL A 13 -6.23 3.61 1.70
N ILE A 14 -6.85 2.93 0.73
CA ILE A 14 -6.15 2.03 -0.20
C ILE A 14 -5.03 2.77 -0.94
N VAL A 15 -5.33 3.93 -1.53
CA VAL A 15 -4.33 4.72 -2.27
C VAL A 15 -3.25 5.25 -1.35
N HIS A 16 -3.63 5.72 -0.16
CA HIS A 16 -2.72 6.25 0.84
C HIS A 16 -1.71 5.20 1.29
N GLU A 17 -2.15 3.97 1.55
CA GLU A 17 -1.26 2.87 1.93
C GLU A 17 -0.29 2.52 0.79
N ILE A 18 -0.79 2.36 -0.45
CA ILE A 18 0.05 2.09 -1.62
C ILE A 18 1.10 3.20 -1.81
N HIS A 19 0.71 4.46 -1.65
CA HIS A 19 1.59 5.62 -1.76
C HIS A 19 2.74 5.56 -0.74
N HIS A 20 2.43 5.32 0.54
CA HIS A 20 3.44 5.29 1.59
C HIS A 20 4.32 4.04 1.55
N ILE A 21 3.79 2.87 1.21
CA ILE A 21 4.62 1.67 0.94
C ILE A 21 5.59 1.94 -0.22
N GLY A 22 5.15 2.69 -1.24
CA GLY A 22 6.02 3.16 -2.32
C GLY A 22 7.20 4.00 -1.81
N GLN A 23 6.96 4.95 -0.92
CA GLN A 23 8.01 5.77 -0.28
C GLN A 23 8.99 4.91 0.52
N LEU A 24 8.48 3.99 1.36
CA LEU A 24 9.33 3.07 2.12
C LEU A 24 10.23 2.21 1.22
N SER A 25 9.75 1.84 0.03
CA SER A 25 10.56 1.06 -0.92
C SER A 25 11.78 1.83 -1.41
N ILE A 26 11.71 3.16 -1.52
CA ILE A 26 12.85 4.01 -1.88
C ILE A 26 13.84 4.03 -0.72
N TRP A 27 13.37 4.33 0.49
CA TRP A 27 14.23 4.36 1.68
C TRP A 27 14.92 3.02 1.95
N ALA A 28 14.24 1.89 1.72
CA ALA A 28 14.86 0.57 1.82
C ALA A 28 16.09 0.44 0.91
N ARG A 29 15.99 0.89 -0.35
CA ARG A 29 17.11 0.86 -1.32
C ARG A 29 18.24 1.80 -0.89
N GLU A 30 17.90 2.98 -0.37
CA GLU A 30 18.89 3.97 0.09
C GLU A 30 19.73 3.44 1.26
N ILE A 31 19.16 2.63 2.14
CA ILE A 31 19.89 1.99 3.26
C ILE A 31 20.47 0.61 2.90
N GLY A 32 20.50 0.25 1.62
CA GLY A 32 21.06 -1.03 1.15
C GLY A 32 20.23 -2.27 1.52
N LYS A 33 18.93 -2.11 1.77
CA LYS A 33 17.98 -3.20 2.05
C LYS A 33 17.14 -3.50 0.83
N GLU A 34 16.78 -4.78 0.67
CA GLU A 34 15.80 -5.16 -0.35
C GLU A 34 14.40 -4.71 0.08
N PRO A 35 13.66 -3.96 -0.77
CA PRO A 35 12.29 -3.57 -0.49
C PRO A 35 11.34 -4.76 -0.61
N VAL A 36 10.27 -4.75 0.19
CA VAL A 36 9.19 -5.73 0.02
C VAL A 36 8.55 -5.59 -1.37
N SER A 37 8.23 -6.73 -2.00
CA SER A 37 7.56 -6.75 -3.30
C SER A 37 6.20 -6.04 -3.21
N ALA A 38 5.95 -5.10 -4.13
CA ALA A 38 4.65 -4.42 -4.24
C ALA A 38 3.61 -5.24 -5.05
N ASN A 39 3.97 -6.41 -5.57
CA ASN A 39 3.05 -7.23 -6.34
C ASN A 39 1.96 -7.83 -5.45
N LEU A 40 0.70 -7.54 -5.79
CA LEU A 40 -0.46 -8.13 -5.15
C LEU A 40 -0.73 -9.57 -5.63
N ARG A 41 -0.37 -9.88 -6.89
CA ARG A 41 -0.56 -11.22 -7.47
C ARG A 41 0.32 -12.25 -6.76
N GLY A 42 -0.23 -13.44 -6.55
CA GLY A 42 0.52 -14.58 -5.99
C GLY A 42 0.74 -14.51 -4.48
N ARG A 43 -0.08 -13.73 -3.75
CA ARG A 43 -0.04 -13.60 -2.28
C ARG A 43 -0.94 -14.60 -1.55
N GLY A 44 -1.63 -15.50 -2.25
CA GLY A 44 -2.55 -16.47 -1.65
C GLY A 44 -3.71 -15.84 -0.86
N LEU A 45 -4.13 -14.62 -1.22
CA LEU A 45 -5.15 -13.86 -0.46
C LEU A 45 -6.53 -14.53 -0.43
N PHE A 46 -6.75 -15.51 -1.29
CA PHE A 46 -8.00 -16.25 -1.42
C PHE A 46 -7.81 -17.77 -1.33
N ASP A 47 -6.61 -18.21 -0.93
CA ASP A 47 -6.32 -19.64 -0.74
C ASP A 47 -6.91 -20.03 0.62
N ASN A 48 -8.00 -20.81 0.60
CA ASN A 48 -8.63 -21.38 1.79
C ASN A 48 -8.03 -22.75 2.11
#